data_AF-A0A5B6X7R3-F1
#
_entry.id   AF-A0A5B6X7R3-F1
#
_cell.length_a   1.000
_cell.length_b   1.000
_cell.length_c   1.000
_cell.angle_alpha   90.00
_cell.angle_beta   90.00
_cell.angle_gamma   90.00
#
_symmetry.space_group_name_H-M   'P 1'
#
loop_
_entity.id
_entity.type
_entity.pdbx_description
1 polymer ?
#
loop_
_entity_poly.entity_id
_entity_poly.type
_entity_poly.pdbx_seq_one_letter_code
_entity_poly.pdbx_strand_id
1 'polypeptide(L)'
;MGKLSGLRHLFMTLFLHNFASFMVIPAITDVTMTALCPGRDECSLAIYISGFQQAIIGLGSFVMMPLVGNLSDKYGRKALLTVPITLTIFPLAILAYNRTRSFFYAYYILKILTAMFCEGSVHCLSLAYVADNVPEGRRASAFGILSGIGSCGFVCGTLSTRFLSTASTFQVSTAMAMLSAVYMRVFLPDSIINDNLSTPIISEGKSYGVTNQDEEPGKKMQLFKTMPSMEDMLALLKSSLTFSQAAIVSFFSNLADVGLHASLLYYLKARFHFNKDQFADLMLLLMPILAPALGEERLLSVGLFFSSAHMIFYSIAWSFWVNIELNQRSKF
;
A
#
# COMPACT_ATOMS: atom_id res chain seq x y z
N MET A 1 10.68 20.20 -19.62
CA MET A 1 10.01 20.37 -18.31
C MET A 1 8.48 20.32 -18.36
N GLY A 2 7.82 20.69 -19.47
CA GLY A 2 6.34 20.74 -19.56
C GLY A 2 5.58 19.42 -19.29
N LYS A 3 6.06 18.26 -19.77
CA LYS A 3 5.37 16.96 -19.52
C LYS A 3 5.44 16.47 -18.07
N LEU A 4 6.48 16.85 -17.30
CA LEU A 4 6.57 16.50 -15.88
C LEU A 4 5.54 17.27 -15.03
N SER A 5 5.11 18.45 -15.49
CA SER A 5 4.08 19.24 -14.81
C SER A 5 2.73 18.52 -14.76
N GLY A 6 2.43 17.63 -15.73
CA GLY A 6 1.22 16.82 -15.74
C GLY A 6 1.21 15.72 -14.66
N LEU A 7 2.39 15.26 -14.23
CA LEU A 7 2.55 14.22 -13.20
C LEU A 7 2.49 14.76 -11.78
N ARG A 8 2.61 16.08 -11.59
CA ARG A 8 2.57 16.71 -10.27
C ARG A 8 1.29 16.37 -9.51
N HIS A 9 0.15 16.30 -10.20
CA HIS A 9 -1.13 15.96 -9.58
C HIS A 9 -1.20 14.49 -9.15
N LEU A 10 -0.60 13.58 -9.93
CA LEU A 10 -0.45 12.18 -9.54
C LEU A 10 0.45 12.07 -8.30
N PHE A 11 1.61 12.71 -8.33
CA PHE A 11 2.56 12.74 -7.22
C PHE A 11 1.95 13.27 -5.93
N MET A 12 1.20 14.38 -6.00
CA MET A 12 0.50 14.93 -4.84
C MET A 12 -0.59 13.98 -4.31
N THR A 13 -1.37 13.37 -5.20
CA THR A 13 -2.40 12.40 -4.84
C THR A 13 -1.78 11.22 -4.07
N LEU A 14 -0.68 10.68 -4.59
CA LEU A 14 0.02 9.55 -3.99
C LEU A 14 0.71 9.91 -2.69
N PHE A 15 1.27 11.12 -2.58
CA PHE A 15 1.79 11.63 -1.32
C PHE A 15 0.70 11.63 -0.24
N LEU A 16 -0.47 12.22 -0.54
CA LEU A 16 -1.59 12.28 0.41
C LEU A 16 -2.12 10.88 0.77
N HIS A 17 -2.20 9.97 -0.21
CA HIS A 17 -2.64 8.59 0.03
C HIS A 17 -1.65 7.83 0.91
N ASN A 18 -0.35 7.88 0.57
CA ASN A 18 0.70 7.23 1.35
C ASN A 18 0.81 7.82 2.75
N PHE A 19 0.70 9.15 2.89
CA PHE A 19 0.66 9.82 4.18
C PHE A 19 -0.47 9.25 5.05
N ALA A 20 -1.70 9.16 4.51
CA ALA A 20 -2.83 8.62 5.24
C ALA A 20 -2.63 7.14 5.63
N SER A 21 -2.20 6.31 4.68
CA SER A 21 -2.00 4.87 4.88
C SER A 21 -0.90 4.56 5.90
N PHE A 22 0.26 5.22 5.81
CA PHE A 22 1.40 4.96 6.69
C PHE A 22 1.21 5.52 8.11
N MET A 23 0.45 6.60 8.26
CA MET A 23 0.12 7.19 9.56
C MET A 23 -0.62 6.21 10.50
N VAL A 24 -1.31 5.21 9.96
CA VAL A 24 -2.10 4.27 10.76
C VAL A 24 -1.28 3.07 11.24
N ILE A 25 -0.18 2.74 10.56
CA ILE A 25 0.60 1.52 10.83
C ILE A 25 1.12 1.45 12.27
N PRO A 26 1.73 2.49 12.86
CA PRO A 26 2.20 2.40 14.25
C PRO A 26 1.05 2.29 15.27
N ALA A 27 -0.12 2.86 14.94
CA ALA A 27 -1.27 2.93 15.82
C ALA A 27 -2.16 1.68 15.78
N ILE A 28 -2.10 0.88 14.70
CA ILE A 28 -3.00 -0.28 14.53
C ILE A 28 -2.72 -1.38 15.54
N THR A 29 -1.45 -1.58 15.92
CA THR A 29 -1.04 -2.55 16.95
C THR A 29 -1.66 -2.18 18.30
N ASP A 30 -1.67 -0.90 18.64
CA ASP A 30 -2.31 -0.40 19.86
C ASP A 30 -3.82 -0.62 19.85
N VAL A 31 -4.49 -0.26 18.75
CA VAL A 31 -5.94 -0.46 18.60
C VAL A 31 -6.32 -1.94 18.67
N THR A 32 -5.55 -2.80 18.00
CA THR A 32 -5.82 -4.24 17.95
C THR A 32 -5.69 -4.87 19.34
N MET A 33 -4.62 -4.53 20.07
CA MET A 33 -4.40 -5.02 21.44
C MET A 33 -5.50 -4.54 22.39
N THR A 34 -5.85 -3.25 22.37
CA THR A 34 -6.90 -2.71 23.24
C THR A 34 -8.28 -3.30 22.92
N ALA A 35 -8.59 -3.56 21.65
CA ALA A 35 -9.90 -4.09 21.24
C ALA A 35 -10.08 -5.59 21.54
N LEU A 36 -9.03 -6.41 21.35
CA LEU A 36 -9.10 -7.86 21.52
C LEU A 36 -8.74 -8.32 22.94
N CYS A 37 -7.77 -7.66 23.59
CA CYS A 37 -7.19 -8.05 24.86
C CYS A 37 -7.01 -6.82 25.78
N PRO A 38 -8.11 -6.22 26.28
CA PRO A 38 -8.02 -5.03 27.12
C PRO A 38 -7.22 -5.30 28.39
N GLY A 39 -6.22 -4.44 28.66
CA GLY A 39 -5.39 -4.51 29.88
C GLY A 39 -4.33 -5.62 29.88
N ARG A 40 -4.07 -6.28 28.74
CA ARG A 40 -2.99 -7.27 28.60
C ARG A 40 -2.01 -6.83 27.51
N ASP A 41 -0.73 -6.99 27.79
CA ASP A 41 0.34 -6.70 26.82
C ASP A 41 0.68 -7.91 25.93
N GLU A 42 0.21 -9.09 26.32
CA GLU A 42 0.37 -10.33 25.56
C GLU A 42 -0.99 -10.84 25.07
N CYS A 43 -1.11 -11.00 23.75
CA CYS A 43 -2.33 -11.48 23.12
C CYS A 43 -1.99 -12.28 21.85
N SER A 44 -1.91 -13.60 21.97
CA SER A 44 -1.67 -14.48 20.82
C SER A 44 -2.74 -14.33 19.75
N LEU A 45 -3.99 -14.06 20.16
CA LEU A 45 -5.12 -13.83 19.25
C LEU A 45 -4.86 -12.64 18.30
N ALA A 46 -4.29 -11.54 18.79
CA ALA A 46 -3.98 -10.36 17.96
C ALA A 46 -2.97 -10.68 16.85
N ILE A 47 -1.97 -11.51 17.17
CA ILE A 47 -0.95 -11.98 16.22
C ILE A 47 -1.58 -12.88 15.16
N TYR A 48 -2.35 -13.89 15.56
CA TYR A 48 -2.99 -14.82 14.62
C TYR A 48 -3.99 -14.14 13.69
N ILE A 49 -4.83 -13.25 14.22
CA ILE A 49 -5.81 -12.49 13.43
C ILE A 49 -5.09 -11.57 12.43
N SER A 50 -4.03 -10.88 12.86
CA SER A 50 -3.25 -10.02 11.95
C SER A 50 -2.55 -10.83 10.86
N GLY A 51 -1.95 -11.98 11.21
CA GLY A 51 -1.31 -12.88 10.24
C GLY A 51 -2.30 -13.45 9.24
N PHE A 52 -3.49 -13.88 9.70
CA PHE A 52 -4.55 -14.39 8.83
C PHE A 52 -5.07 -13.31 7.87
N GLN A 53 -5.27 -12.09 8.36
CA GLN A 53 -5.62 -10.95 7.51
C GLN A 53 -4.59 -10.72 6.41
N GLN A 54 -3.29 -10.67 6.74
CA GLN A 54 -2.24 -10.47 5.74
C GLN A 54 -2.16 -11.62 4.73
N ALA A 55 -2.34 -12.87 5.18
CA ALA A 55 -2.33 -14.04 4.29
C ALA A 55 -3.47 -13.99 3.26
N ILE A 56 -4.70 -13.67 3.68
CA ILE A 56 -5.85 -13.54 2.76
C ILE A 56 -5.65 -12.37 1.81
N ILE A 57 -5.22 -11.22 2.32
CA ILE A 57 -4.97 -10.03 1.49
C ILE A 57 -3.91 -10.34 0.44
N GLY A 58 -2.80 -10.98 0.83
CA GLY A 58 -1.73 -11.37 -0.10
C GLY A 58 -2.21 -12.34 -1.18
N LEU A 59 -2.94 -13.40 -0.80
CA LEU A 59 -3.47 -14.38 -1.75
C LEU A 59 -4.49 -13.76 -2.71
N GLY A 60 -5.38 -12.91 -2.20
CA GLY A 60 -6.37 -12.22 -3.02
C GLY A 60 -5.73 -11.21 -3.97
N SER A 61 -4.76 -10.43 -3.49
CA SER A 61 -4.04 -9.46 -4.31
C SER A 61 -3.24 -10.15 -5.41
N PHE A 62 -2.66 -11.31 -5.14
CA PHE A 62 -1.97 -12.10 -6.17
C PHE A 62 -2.86 -12.43 -7.38
N VAL A 63 -4.14 -12.75 -7.14
CA VAL A 63 -5.11 -13.04 -8.21
C VAL A 63 -5.69 -11.78 -8.83
N MET A 64 -5.97 -10.75 -8.01
CA MET A 64 -6.66 -9.54 -8.45
C MET A 64 -5.73 -8.54 -9.14
N MET A 65 -4.44 -8.51 -8.83
CA MET A 65 -3.53 -7.49 -9.36
C MET A 65 -3.37 -7.53 -10.90
N PRO A 66 -3.20 -8.70 -11.55
CA PRO A 66 -3.21 -8.78 -13.01
C PRO A 66 -4.54 -8.35 -13.62
N LEU A 67 -5.65 -8.71 -12.97
CA LEU A 67 -7.00 -8.33 -13.40
C LEU A 67 -7.19 -6.81 -13.37
N VAL A 68 -6.77 -6.18 -12.27
CA VAL A 68 -6.76 -4.73 -12.11
C VAL A 68 -5.88 -4.08 -13.19
N GLY A 69 -4.71 -4.65 -13.50
CA GLY A 69 -3.86 -4.17 -14.59
C GLY A 69 -4.59 -4.11 -15.95
N ASN A 70 -5.22 -5.22 -16.35
CA ASN A 70 -5.95 -5.31 -17.62
C ASN A 70 -7.20 -4.42 -17.65
N LEU A 71 -7.94 -4.35 -16.55
CA LEU A 71 -9.09 -3.45 -16.42
C LEU A 71 -8.66 -1.98 -16.55
N SER A 72 -7.47 -1.64 -16.05
CA SER A 72 -6.93 -0.28 -16.14
C SER A 72 -6.56 0.09 -17.57
N ASP A 73 -6.06 -0.87 -18.34
CA ASP A 73 -5.78 -0.67 -19.77
C ASP A 73 -7.05 -0.38 -20.56
N LYS A 74 -8.17 -1.02 -20.18
CA LYS A 74 -9.46 -0.92 -20.91
C LYS A 74 -10.36 0.22 -20.44
N TYR A 75 -10.44 0.50 -19.15
CA TYR A 75 -11.34 1.51 -18.56
C TYR A 75 -10.63 2.82 -18.23
N GLY A 76 -9.31 2.86 -18.40
CA GLY A 76 -8.49 4.03 -18.14
C GLY A 76 -7.85 3.99 -16.75
N ARG A 77 -6.60 4.44 -16.69
CA ARG A 77 -5.75 4.38 -15.49
C ARG A 77 -6.31 5.21 -14.34
N LYS A 78 -6.84 6.40 -14.64
CA LYS A 78 -7.42 7.29 -13.63
C LYS A 78 -8.70 6.71 -13.01
N ALA A 79 -9.59 6.17 -13.83
CA ALA A 79 -10.83 5.56 -13.35
C ALA A 79 -10.53 4.41 -12.39
N LEU A 80 -9.61 3.51 -12.78
CA LEU A 80 -9.27 2.39 -11.92
C LEU A 80 -8.45 2.77 -10.69
N LEU A 81 -7.60 3.79 -10.76
CA LEU A 81 -6.86 4.31 -9.60
C LEU A 81 -7.79 4.96 -8.56
N THR A 82 -8.97 5.43 -8.95
CA THR A 82 -9.95 6.06 -8.03
C THR A 82 -10.60 5.03 -7.10
N VAL A 83 -10.81 3.80 -7.59
CA VAL A 83 -11.43 2.71 -6.83
C VAL A 83 -10.66 2.36 -5.55
N PRO A 84 -9.36 2.03 -5.58
CA PRO A 84 -8.62 1.71 -4.37
C PRO A 84 -8.49 2.91 -3.43
N ILE A 85 -8.24 4.11 -3.97
CA ILE A 85 -8.09 5.33 -3.14
C ILE A 85 -9.39 5.63 -2.37
N THR A 86 -10.55 5.50 -3.01
CA THR A 86 -11.84 5.68 -2.32
C THR A 86 -12.15 4.54 -1.35
N LEU A 87 -11.88 3.28 -1.72
CA LEU A 87 -12.15 2.13 -0.87
C LEU A 87 -11.31 2.14 0.42
N THR A 88 -10.10 2.71 0.41
CA THR A 88 -9.29 2.85 1.63
C THR A 88 -9.91 3.75 2.69
N ILE A 89 -10.84 4.66 2.32
CA ILE A 89 -11.47 5.58 3.27
C ILE A 89 -12.37 4.83 4.27
N PHE A 90 -13.11 3.81 3.81
CA PHE A 90 -14.09 3.13 4.67
C PHE A 90 -13.48 2.43 5.90
N PRO A 91 -12.45 1.56 5.78
CA PRO A 91 -11.86 0.94 6.96
C PRO A 91 -11.24 1.99 7.90
N LEU A 92 -10.64 3.06 7.36
CA LEU A 92 -10.11 4.16 8.17
C LEU A 92 -11.21 4.90 8.95
N ALA A 93 -12.32 5.20 8.29
CA ALA A 93 -13.46 5.90 8.87
C ALA A 93 -14.11 5.10 10.02
N ILE A 94 -14.18 3.77 9.90
CA ILE A 94 -14.70 2.89 10.96
C ILE A 94 -13.88 3.07 12.25
N LEU A 95 -12.55 3.02 12.14
CA LEU A 95 -11.66 3.18 13.30
C LEU A 95 -11.57 4.63 13.80
N ALA A 96 -11.85 5.60 12.92
CA ALA A 96 -11.97 7.01 13.31
C ALA A 96 -13.23 7.29 14.15
N TYR A 97 -14.32 6.56 13.90
CA TYR A 97 -15.58 6.71 14.64
C TYR A 97 -15.53 6.06 16.01
N ASN A 98 -15.25 4.76 16.07
CA ASN A 98 -15.21 4.03 17.34
C ASN A 98 -14.26 2.82 17.26
N ARG A 99 -13.61 2.51 18.39
CA ARG A 99 -12.56 1.48 18.51
C ARG A 99 -12.94 0.39 19.52
N THR A 100 -14.23 0.21 19.80
CA THR A 100 -14.71 -0.94 20.56
C THR A 100 -14.58 -2.23 19.73
N ARG A 101 -14.66 -3.37 20.42
CA ARG A 101 -14.46 -4.70 19.82
C ARG A 101 -15.35 -4.96 18.60
N SER A 102 -16.61 -4.52 18.60
CA SER A 102 -17.53 -4.69 17.46
C SER A 102 -17.09 -3.89 16.23
N PHE A 103 -16.64 -2.65 16.41
CA PHE A 103 -16.13 -1.82 15.30
C PHE A 103 -14.79 -2.33 14.79
N PHE A 104 -13.95 -2.90 15.66
CA PHE A 104 -12.72 -3.56 15.23
C PHE A 104 -13.01 -4.75 14.30
N TYR A 105 -13.99 -5.61 14.61
CA TYR A 105 -14.37 -6.71 13.71
C TYR A 105 -14.98 -6.20 12.39
N ALA A 106 -15.75 -5.12 12.42
CA ALA A 106 -16.25 -4.48 11.19
C ALA A 106 -15.10 -3.95 10.33
N TYR A 107 -14.14 -3.25 10.95
CA TYR A 107 -12.89 -2.82 10.30
C TYR A 107 -12.15 -4.01 9.70
N TYR A 108 -11.98 -5.10 10.46
CA TYR A 108 -11.24 -6.28 10.06
C TYR A 108 -11.80 -6.91 8.79
N ILE A 109 -13.12 -7.17 8.77
CA ILE A 109 -13.81 -7.75 7.61
C ILE A 109 -13.72 -6.81 6.41
N LEU A 110 -13.99 -5.52 6.62
CA LEU A 110 -13.98 -4.55 5.53
C LEU A 110 -12.58 -4.32 4.98
N LYS A 111 -11.55 -4.31 5.84
CA LYS A 111 -10.15 -4.19 5.44
C LYS A 111 -9.73 -5.40 4.63
N ILE A 112 -10.09 -6.63 5.03
CA ILE A 112 -9.85 -7.83 4.21
C ILE A 112 -10.50 -7.68 2.84
N LEU A 113 -11.81 -7.40 2.80
CA LEU A 113 -12.54 -7.31 1.54
C LEU A 113 -11.96 -6.24 0.61
N THR A 114 -11.71 -5.04 1.11
CA THR A 114 -11.17 -3.93 0.31
C THR A 114 -9.72 -4.19 -0.11
N ALA A 115 -8.86 -4.61 0.82
CA ALA A 115 -7.45 -4.85 0.52
C ALA A 115 -7.24 -6.05 -0.41
N MET A 116 -8.10 -7.08 -0.36
CA MET A 116 -8.05 -8.20 -1.29
C MET A 116 -8.09 -7.76 -2.77
N PHE A 117 -8.82 -6.70 -3.08
CA PHE A 117 -8.92 -6.14 -4.44
C PHE A 117 -7.95 -4.98 -4.69
N CYS A 118 -7.55 -4.27 -3.65
CA CYS A 118 -6.93 -2.95 -3.78
C CYS A 118 -5.49 -2.85 -3.24
N GLU A 119 -5.03 -3.79 -2.42
CA GLU A 119 -3.69 -3.72 -1.81
C GLU A 119 -2.61 -3.76 -2.89
N GLY A 120 -1.69 -2.80 -2.90
CA GLY A 120 -0.65 -2.67 -3.93
C GLY A 120 -1.12 -2.09 -5.28
N SER A 121 -2.42 -2.04 -5.55
CA SER A 121 -2.96 -1.55 -6.84
C SER A 121 -2.63 -0.08 -7.11
N VAL A 122 -2.67 0.76 -6.09
CA VAL A 122 -2.34 2.19 -6.20
C VAL A 122 -0.90 2.38 -6.70
N HIS A 123 0.04 1.58 -6.20
CA HIS A 123 1.44 1.64 -6.60
C HIS A 123 1.65 1.11 -8.02
N CYS A 124 1.06 -0.04 -8.36
CA CYS A 124 1.15 -0.60 -9.70
C CYS A 124 0.52 0.31 -10.77
N LEU A 125 -0.68 0.84 -10.51
CA LEU A 125 -1.40 1.72 -11.44
C LEU A 125 -0.70 3.08 -11.61
N SER A 126 -0.09 3.61 -10.55
CA SER A 126 0.69 4.84 -10.66
C SER A 126 1.98 4.65 -11.45
N LEU A 127 2.70 3.54 -11.26
CA LEU A 127 3.84 3.19 -12.10
C LEU A 127 3.43 3.07 -13.57
N ALA A 128 2.31 2.39 -13.85
CA ALA A 128 1.79 2.28 -15.21
C ALA A 128 1.41 3.65 -15.80
N TYR A 129 0.72 4.51 -15.03
CA TYR A 129 0.39 5.88 -15.45
C TYR A 129 1.66 6.69 -15.77
N VAL A 130 2.72 6.58 -14.95
CA VAL A 130 4.01 7.23 -15.22
C VAL A 130 4.63 6.69 -16.50
N ALA A 131 4.61 5.37 -16.71
CA ALA A 131 5.15 4.74 -17.91
C ALA A 131 4.45 5.22 -19.19
N ASP A 132 3.13 5.41 -19.13
CA ASP A 132 2.30 5.87 -20.25
C ASP A 132 2.55 7.35 -20.61
N ASN A 133 2.94 8.18 -19.62
CA ASN A 133 3.10 9.63 -19.80
C ASN A 133 4.56 10.10 -19.96
N VAL A 134 5.55 9.24 -19.68
CA VAL A 134 6.98 9.58 -19.67
C VAL A 134 7.74 8.80 -20.75
N PRO A 135 8.59 9.46 -21.57
CA PRO A 135 9.41 8.78 -22.57
C PRO A 135 10.45 7.85 -21.92
N GLU A 136 10.79 6.76 -22.60
CA GLU A 136 11.61 5.65 -22.08
C GLU A 136 12.90 6.10 -21.39
N GLY A 137 13.68 6.99 -22.01
CA GLY A 137 14.93 7.50 -21.45
C GLY A 137 14.81 8.29 -20.14
N ARG A 138 13.60 8.62 -19.68
CA ARG A 138 13.36 9.31 -18.40
C ARG A 138 12.48 8.52 -17.43
N ARG A 139 12.05 7.30 -17.79
CA ARG A 139 11.16 6.48 -16.94
C ARG A 139 11.82 6.09 -15.63
N ALA A 140 13.10 5.68 -15.65
CA ALA A 140 13.84 5.30 -14.46
C ALA A 140 13.86 6.43 -13.40
N SER A 141 14.19 7.66 -13.82
CA SER A 141 14.15 8.84 -12.94
C SER A 141 12.74 9.15 -12.44
N ALA A 142 11.72 9.03 -13.29
CA ALA A 142 10.34 9.27 -12.88
C ALA A 142 9.82 8.22 -11.88
N PHE A 143 10.20 6.95 -12.03
CA PHE A 143 9.92 5.90 -11.05
C PHE A 143 10.68 6.13 -9.74
N GLY A 144 11.94 6.59 -9.81
CA GLY A 144 12.70 6.99 -8.63
C GLY A 144 12.03 8.13 -7.84
N ILE A 145 11.52 9.15 -8.54
CA ILE A 145 10.74 10.25 -7.92
C ILE A 145 9.45 9.70 -7.29
N LEU A 146 8.73 8.82 -7.97
CA LEU A 146 7.51 8.20 -7.46
C LEU A 146 7.77 7.43 -6.16
N SER A 147 8.80 6.59 -6.14
CA SER A 147 9.24 5.85 -4.94
C SER A 147 9.68 6.81 -3.84
N GLY A 148 10.41 7.88 -4.17
CA GLY A 148 10.81 8.91 -3.21
C GLY A 148 9.63 9.64 -2.57
N ILE A 149 8.55 9.88 -3.32
CA ILE A 149 7.30 10.42 -2.77
C ILE A 149 6.62 9.42 -1.84
N GLY A 150 6.65 8.13 -2.16
CA GLY A 150 6.20 7.06 -1.26
C GLY A 150 6.94 7.08 0.06
N SER A 151 8.28 7.12 0.02
CA SER A 151 9.13 7.20 1.21
C SER A 151 8.91 8.50 2.00
N CYS A 152 8.72 9.63 1.32
CA CYS A 152 8.37 10.90 1.96
C CYS A 152 7.02 10.80 2.70
N GLY A 153 6.00 10.21 2.06
CA GLY A 153 4.71 9.93 2.69
C GLY A 153 4.82 9.01 3.90
N PHE A 154 5.68 7.99 3.83
CA PHE A 154 5.98 7.11 4.96
C PHE A 154 6.57 7.86 6.15
N VAL A 155 7.63 8.65 5.92
CA VAL A 155 8.29 9.45 6.98
C VAL A 155 7.32 10.46 7.57
N CYS A 156 6.65 11.27 6.74
CA CYS A 156 5.73 12.31 7.19
C CYS A 156 4.51 11.72 7.91
N GLY A 157 3.93 10.63 7.41
CA GLY A 157 2.80 9.95 8.02
C GLY A 157 3.14 9.37 9.38
N THR A 158 4.24 8.59 9.45
CA THR A 158 4.71 7.96 10.69
C THR A 158 5.10 8.98 11.75
N LEU A 159 5.79 10.06 11.35
CA LEU A 159 6.14 11.16 12.24
C LEU A 159 4.89 11.87 12.79
N SER A 160 3.87 12.06 11.96
CA SER A 160 2.62 12.68 12.40
C SER A 160 1.92 11.81 13.46
N THR A 161 1.94 10.48 13.30
CA THR A 161 1.35 9.54 14.28
C THR A 161 1.90 9.71 15.69
N ARG A 162 3.18 10.08 15.82
CA ARG A 162 3.83 10.34 17.11
C ARG A 162 3.16 11.50 17.85
N PHE A 163 2.89 12.60 17.17
CA PHE A 163 2.37 13.81 17.80
C PHE A 163 0.85 13.79 18.03
N LEU A 164 0.13 12.90 17.36
CA LEU A 164 -1.33 12.81 17.48
C LEU A 164 -1.77 11.71 18.44
N SER A 165 -2.87 11.93 19.18
CA SER A 165 -3.52 10.87 19.95
C SER A 165 -4.01 9.75 19.02
N THR A 166 -4.13 8.51 19.51
CA THR A 166 -4.62 7.39 18.70
C THR A 166 -5.98 7.69 18.05
N ALA A 167 -6.88 8.45 18.71
CA ALA A 167 -8.18 8.81 18.13
C ALA A 167 -8.02 9.78 16.96
N SER A 168 -7.26 10.85 17.20
CA SER A 168 -6.98 11.90 16.22
C SER A 168 -6.19 11.36 15.04
N THR A 169 -5.33 10.35 15.23
CA THR A 169 -4.57 9.71 14.15
C THR A 169 -5.50 9.11 13.09
N PHE A 170 -6.52 8.34 13.49
CA PHE A 170 -7.46 7.78 12.52
C PHE A 170 -8.36 8.84 11.89
N GLN A 171 -8.75 9.87 12.64
CA GLN A 171 -9.55 10.99 12.11
C GLN A 171 -8.77 11.77 11.05
N VAL A 172 -7.52 12.15 11.33
CA VAL A 172 -6.66 12.88 10.39
C VAL A 172 -6.30 12.00 9.20
N SER A 173 -5.95 10.73 9.42
CA SER A 173 -5.70 9.79 8.31
C SER A 173 -6.92 9.66 7.39
N THR A 174 -8.14 9.52 7.95
CA THR A 174 -9.38 9.48 7.16
C THR A 174 -9.59 10.77 6.38
N ALA A 175 -9.40 11.94 7.01
CA ALA A 175 -9.54 13.24 6.35
C ALA A 175 -8.53 13.40 5.20
N MET A 176 -7.29 12.95 5.39
CA MET A 176 -6.24 12.99 4.37
C MET A 176 -6.52 12.00 3.22
N ALA A 177 -7.08 10.82 3.51
CA ALA A 177 -7.53 9.87 2.49
C ALA A 177 -8.70 10.43 1.66
N MET A 178 -9.66 11.09 2.31
CA MET A 178 -10.75 11.81 1.63
C MET A 178 -10.21 12.95 0.76
N LEU A 179 -9.27 13.73 1.28
CA LEU A 179 -8.61 14.80 0.54
C LEU A 179 -7.86 14.25 -0.68
N SER A 180 -7.16 13.13 -0.54
CA SER A 180 -6.49 12.43 -1.65
C SER A 180 -7.49 12.02 -2.74
N ALA A 181 -8.61 11.40 -2.36
CA ALA A 181 -9.65 10.99 -3.30
C ALA A 181 -10.29 12.17 -4.05
N VAL A 182 -10.62 13.25 -3.33
CA VAL A 182 -11.19 14.46 -3.92
C VAL A 182 -10.18 15.16 -4.82
N TYR A 183 -8.93 15.31 -4.36
CA TYR A 183 -7.86 15.93 -5.13
C TYR A 183 -7.62 15.16 -6.44
N MET A 184 -7.56 13.84 -6.38
CA MET A 184 -7.42 13.00 -7.55
C MET A 184 -8.55 13.21 -8.55
N ARG A 185 -9.80 13.18 -8.06
CA ARG A 185 -10.99 13.29 -8.93
C ARG A 185 -11.05 14.64 -9.65
N VAL A 186 -10.63 15.72 -8.99
CA VAL A 186 -10.69 17.09 -9.52
C VAL A 186 -9.49 17.42 -10.42
N PHE A 187 -8.27 17.07 -9.99
CA PHE A 187 -7.04 17.61 -10.61
C PHE A 187 -6.28 16.62 -11.48
N LEU A 188 -6.47 15.31 -11.31
CA LEU A 188 -5.76 14.34 -12.15
C LEU A 188 -6.44 14.30 -13.53
N PRO A 189 -5.72 14.56 -14.64
CA PRO A 189 -6.28 14.38 -15.97
C PRO A 189 -6.46 12.89 -16.29
N ASP A 190 -7.42 12.56 -17.14
CA ASP A 190 -7.56 11.20 -17.64
C ASP A 190 -6.36 10.86 -18.55
N SER A 191 -5.78 9.68 -18.35
CA SER A 191 -4.66 9.21 -19.17
C SER A 191 -5.15 9.02 -20.60
N ILE A 192 -4.67 9.84 -21.53
CA ILE A 192 -5.05 9.79 -22.93
C ILE A 192 -4.38 8.55 -23.56
N ILE A 193 -5.09 7.43 -23.60
CA ILE A 193 -4.73 6.29 -24.45
C ILE A 193 -5.90 6.08 -25.41
N ASN A 194 -5.82 6.78 -26.55
CA ASN A 194 -6.63 6.64 -27.77
C ASN A 194 -8.16 6.84 -27.68
N ASP A 195 -8.71 7.47 -28.72
CA ASP A 195 -10.14 7.76 -28.99
C ASP A 195 -11.09 6.53 -29.02
N ASN A 196 -10.63 5.35 -28.62
CA ASN A 196 -11.38 4.09 -28.69
C ASN A 196 -11.83 3.55 -27.32
N LEU A 197 -11.68 4.32 -26.24
CA LEU A 197 -12.21 3.90 -24.95
C LEU A 197 -13.73 4.10 -24.89
N SER A 198 -14.47 2.99 -24.76
CA SER A 198 -15.90 2.99 -24.44
C SER A 198 -16.14 3.78 -23.14
N THR A 199 -16.65 5.00 -23.31
CA THR A 199 -17.32 5.91 -22.34
C THR A 199 -16.81 5.88 -20.88
N PRO A 200 -16.32 7.00 -20.33
CA PRO A 200 -15.97 7.09 -18.91
C PRO A 200 -17.19 6.79 -18.04
N ILE A 201 -17.02 5.95 -17.01
CA ILE A 201 -18.05 5.52 -16.04
C ILE A 201 -18.65 6.71 -15.27
N ILE A 202 -17.98 7.87 -15.27
CA ILE A 202 -18.41 9.07 -14.57
C ILE A 202 -18.42 10.24 -15.56
N SER A 203 -19.52 10.41 -16.28
CA SER A 203 -19.87 11.69 -16.89
C SER A 203 -21.32 12.01 -16.53
N GLU A 204 -21.49 12.90 -15.56
CA GLU A 204 -22.78 13.52 -15.27
C GLU A 204 -23.08 14.58 -16.33
N GLY A 205 -24.14 14.34 -17.11
CA GLY A 205 -25.09 15.37 -17.52
C GLY A 205 -24.71 16.29 -18.69
N LYS A 206 -25.14 15.88 -19.90
CA LYS A 206 -25.92 16.64 -20.91
C LYS A 206 -25.44 16.37 -22.34
N SER A 207 -26.25 15.65 -23.14
CA SER A 207 -26.77 16.16 -24.43
C SER A 207 -27.82 15.21 -25.00
N TYR A 208 -28.77 15.79 -25.71
CA TYR A 208 -30.04 15.25 -26.19
C TYR A 208 -29.92 14.29 -27.39
N GLY A 209 -30.81 13.28 -27.40
CA GLY A 209 -31.65 12.98 -28.57
C GLY A 209 -31.24 11.83 -29.51
N VAL A 210 -32.21 10.92 -29.70
CA VAL A 210 -32.49 10.06 -30.87
C VAL A 210 -32.06 8.58 -30.78
N THR A 211 -33.02 7.79 -30.29
CA THR A 211 -33.64 6.58 -30.91
C THR A 211 -32.89 5.24 -30.95
N ASN A 212 -33.43 4.30 -30.17
CA ASN A 212 -33.63 2.85 -30.34
C ASN A 212 -32.52 2.02 -31.00
N GLN A 213 -31.99 1.02 -30.27
CA GLN A 213 -32.22 -0.41 -30.56
C GLN A 213 -31.52 -1.31 -29.51
N ASP A 214 -32.33 -2.18 -28.92
CA ASP A 214 -32.05 -3.54 -28.42
C ASP A 214 -30.88 -3.79 -27.46
N GLU A 215 -31.23 -3.95 -26.18
CA GLU A 215 -30.39 -4.53 -25.15
C GLU A 215 -30.13 -6.02 -25.41
N GLU A 216 -28.95 -6.36 -25.94
CA GLU A 216 -28.47 -7.75 -25.95
C GLU A 216 -27.77 -8.14 -24.63
N PRO A 217 -28.13 -9.27 -24.00
CA PRO A 217 -27.44 -9.82 -22.82
C PRO A 217 -26.04 -10.39 -23.11
N GLY A 218 -25.55 -10.34 -24.37
CA GLY A 218 -24.28 -10.91 -24.81
C GLY A 218 -23.01 -10.16 -24.36
N LYS A 219 -23.09 -8.87 -24.03
CA LYS A 219 -21.90 -8.06 -23.65
C LYS A 219 -21.29 -8.44 -22.30
N LYS A 220 -22.09 -8.91 -21.33
CA LYS A 220 -21.57 -9.38 -20.04
C LYS A 220 -20.78 -10.70 -20.17
N MET A 221 -21.16 -11.55 -21.12
CA MET A 221 -20.53 -12.87 -21.31
C MET A 221 -19.20 -12.80 -22.09
N GLN A 222 -19.01 -11.80 -22.96
CA GLN A 222 -17.70 -11.52 -23.57
C GLN A 222 -16.70 -10.86 -22.59
N LEU A 223 -17.19 -10.26 -21.50
CA LEU A 223 -16.39 -9.52 -20.51
C LEU A 223 -15.47 -10.43 -19.68
N PHE A 224 -15.86 -11.69 -19.49
CA PHE A 224 -15.04 -12.73 -18.85
C PHE A 224 -14.07 -13.45 -19.82
N LYS A 225 -14.30 -13.38 -21.13
CA LYS A 225 -13.44 -14.04 -22.14
C LYS A 225 -12.18 -13.26 -22.50
N THR A 226 -12.10 -11.97 -22.17
CA THR A 226 -10.93 -11.10 -22.44
C THR A 226 -10.11 -10.80 -21.17
N MET A 227 -10.31 -11.56 -20.10
CA MET A 227 -9.40 -11.52 -18.96
C MET A 227 -8.19 -12.40 -19.30
N PRO A 228 -6.94 -11.94 -19.10
CA PRO A 228 -5.79 -12.85 -19.20
C PRO A 228 -6.06 -14.01 -18.25
N SER A 229 -6.06 -15.22 -18.80
CA SER A 229 -6.24 -16.43 -18.00
C SER A 229 -5.08 -16.51 -17.00
N MET A 230 -5.29 -17.13 -15.84
CA MET A 230 -4.17 -17.48 -14.95
C MET A 230 -3.08 -18.27 -15.71
N GLU A 231 -3.47 -18.95 -16.78
CA GLU A 231 -2.59 -19.64 -17.72
C GLU A 231 -1.69 -18.69 -18.52
N ASP A 232 -2.20 -17.54 -18.97
CA ASP A 232 -1.41 -16.52 -19.69
C ASP A 232 -0.37 -15.88 -18.76
N MET A 233 -0.73 -15.67 -17.49
CA MET A 233 0.20 -15.16 -16.47
C MET A 233 1.31 -16.18 -16.16
N LEU A 234 0.95 -17.46 -16.04
CA LEU A 234 1.92 -18.55 -15.87
C LEU A 234 2.82 -18.71 -17.10
N ALA A 235 2.28 -18.52 -18.30
CA ALA A 235 3.04 -18.53 -19.54
C ALA A 235 4.02 -17.34 -19.59
N LEU A 236 3.59 -16.14 -19.18
CA LEU A 236 4.46 -14.96 -19.08
C LEU A 236 5.60 -15.16 -18.07
N LEU A 237 5.31 -15.73 -16.90
CA LEU A 237 6.33 -16.06 -15.89
C LEU A 237 7.34 -17.09 -16.38
N LYS A 238 6.95 -17.96 -17.31
CA LYS A 238 7.82 -18.97 -17.93
C LYS A 238 8.51 -18.47 -19.20
N SER A 239 8.14 -17.30 -19.71
CA SER A 239 8.66 -16.78 -20.98
C SER A 239 10.14 -16.39 -20.92
N SER A 240 10.63 -15.99 -19.75
CA SER A 240 12.03 -15.63 -19.53
C SER A 240 12.53 -16.13 -18.18
N LEU A 241 13.71 -16.77 -18.20
CA LEU A 241 14.37 -17.26 -16.99
C LEU A 241 14.71 -16.11 -16.03
N THR A 242 15.19 -14.98 -16.55
CA THR A 242 15.57 -13.83 -15.72
C THR A 242 14.36 -13.19 -15.05
N PHE A 243 13.25 -13.07 -15.80
CA PHE A 243 11.99 -12.56 -15.25
C PHE A 243 11.42 -13.50 -14.19
N SER A 244 11.44 -14.82 -14.44
CA SER A 244 10.99 -15.84 -13.48
C SER A 244 11.80 -15.82 -12.19
N GLN A 245 13.14 -15.77 -12.30
CA GLN A 245 14.02 -15.67 -11.14
C GLN A 245 13.77 -14.38 -10.35
N ALA A 246 13.62 -13.24 -11.02
CA ALA A 246 13.31 -11.97 -10.36
C ALA A 246 11.95 -12.03 -9.62
N ALA A 247 10.94 -12.66 -10.21
CA ALA A 247 9.64 -12.85 -9.59
C ALA A 247 9.70 -13.76 -8.35
N ILE A 248 10.42 -14.88 -8.43
CA ILE A 248 10.62 -15.81 -7.31
C ILE A 248 11.36 -15.11 -6.16
N VAL A 249 12.45 -14.40 -6.47
CA VAL A 249 13.21 -13.64 -5.46
C VAL A 249 12.33 -12.56 -4.82
N SER A 250 11.57 -11.81 -5.62
CA SER A 250 10.67 -10.77 -5.12
C SER A 250 9.57 -11.36 -4.23
N PHE A 251 9.01 -12.52 -4.60
CA PHE A 251 7.99 -13.20 -3.81
C PHE A 251 8.52 -13.58 -2.42
N PHE A 252 9.63 -14.30 -2.35
CA PHE A 252 10.19 -14.72 -1.06
C PHE A 252 10.69 -13.54 -0.22
N SER A 253 11.27 -12.52 -0.86
CA SER A 253 11.70 -11.30 -0.16
C SER A 253 10.52 -10.55 0.46
N ASN A 254 9.43 -10.35 -0.29
CA ASN A 254 8.23 -9.69 0.24
C ASN A 254 7.53 -10.52 1.32
N LEU A 255 7.45 -11.84 1.13
CA LEU A 255 6.85 -12.74 2.12
C LEU A 255 7.60 -12.67 3.46
N ALA A 256 8.93 -12.68 3.41
CA ALA A 256 9.77 -12.54 4.60
C ALA A 256 9.58 -11.17 5.26
N ASP A 257 9.63 -10.08 4.49
CA ASP A 257 9.54 -8.71 5.00
C ASP A 257 8.19 -8.43 5.68
N VAL A 258 7.08 -8.76 5.01
CA VAL A 258 5.72 -8.58 5.57
C VAL A 258 5.51 -9.41 6.83
N GLY A 259 6.00 -10.65 6.84
CA GLY A 259 5.92 -11.53 8.01
C GLY A 259 6.74 -11.03 9.20
N LEU A 260 7.97 -10.56 8.95
CA LEU A 260 8.83 -9.97 9.97
C LEU A 260 8.22 -8.67 10.52
N HIS A 261 7.74 -7.80 9.65
CA HIS A 261 7.22 -6.50 10.06
C HIS A 261 6.07 -6.61 11.06
N ALA A 262 5.07 -7.45 10.77
CA ALA A 262 3.94 -7.66 11.68
C ALA A 262 4.37 -8.32 13.01
N SER A 263 5.17 -9.39 12.93
CA SER A 263 5.63 -10.12 14.12
C SER A 263 6.53 -9.26 15.02
N LEU A 264 7.40 -8.44 14.44
CA LEU A 264 8.28 -7.53 15.16
C LEU A 264 7.49 -6.49 15.98
N LEU A 265 6.46 -5.88 15.41
CA LEU A 265 5.65 -4.89 16.12
C LEU A 265 4.95 -5.51 17.34
N TYR A 266 4.38 -6.70 17.20
CA TYR A 266 3.76 -7.41 18.32
C TYR A 266 4.79 -7.92 19.34
N TYR A 267 5.96 -8.37 18.90
CA TYR A 267 7.05 -8.77 19.79
C TYR A 267 7.54 -7.61 20.65
N LEU A 268 7.77 -6.45 20.03
CA LEU A 268 8.20 -5.23 20.72
C LEU A 268 7.13 -4.74 21.70
N LYS A 269 5.85 -4.85 21.34
CA LYS A 269 4.75 -4.57 22.26
C LYS A 269 4.77 -5.52 23.47
N ALA A 270 4.83 -6.82 23.24
CA ALA A 270 4.75 -7.83 24.30
C ALA A 270 5.97 -7.80 25.23
N ARG A 271 7.18 -7.61 24.69
CA ARG A 271 8.42 -7.73 25.45
C ARG A 271 8.90 -6.42 26.06
N PHE A 272 8.67 -5.31 25.38
CA PHE A 272 9.20 -4.00 25.77
C PHE A 272 8.10 -2.97 26.05
N HIS A 273 6.82 -3.37 26.01
CA HIS A 273 5.67 -2.49 26.23
C HIS A 273 5.65 -1.27 25.31
N PHE A 274 6.10 -1.47 24.06
CA PHE A 274 6.15 -0.37 23.09
C PHE A 274 4.76 0.20 22.81
N ASN A 275 4.66 1.53 22.84
CA ASN A 275 3.48 2.28 22.43
C ASN A 275 3.63 2.79 20.98
N LYS A 276 2.55 3.35 20.40
CA LYS A 276 2.57 3.95 19.06
C LYS A 276 3.74 4.92 18.81
N ASP A 277 4.17 5.66 19.82
CA ASP A 277 5.19 6.70 19.69
C ASP A 277 6.58 6.08 19.55
N GLN A 278 6.84 5.01 20.29
CA GLN A 278 8.06 4.22 20.20
C GLN A 278 8.12 3.41 18.90
N PHE A 279 6.99 2.92 18.40
CA PHE A 279 6.93 2.32 17.06
C PHE A 279 7.27 3.34 15.97
N ALA A 280 6.70 4.55 16.05
CA ALA A 280 7.00 5.61 15.11
C ALA A 280 8.49 6.01 15.14
N ASP A 281 9.08 6.16 16.33
CA ASP A 281 10.50 6.49 16.47
C ASP A 281 11.41 5.40 15.86
N LEU A 282 11.10 4.13 16.10
CA LEU A 282 11.85 3.00 15.54
C LEU A 282 11.82 3.00 14.01
N MET A 283 10.64 3.22 13.43
CA MET A 283 10.46 3.29 11.97
C MET A 283 11.19 4.48 11.33
N LEU A 284 11.38 5.58 12.05
CA LEU A 284 12.07 6.77 11.57
C LEU A 284 13.61 6.67 11.65
N LEU A 285 14.15 5.90 12.60
CA LEU A 285 15.59 5.82 12.86
C LEU A 285 16.39 5.24 11.66
N LEU A 286 15.76 4.46 10.78
CA LEU A 286 16.46 3.70 9.73
C LEU A 286 16.73 4.50 8.43
N MET A 287 16.01 5.60 8.20
CA MET A 287 16.04 6.33 6.91
C MET A 287 17.18 7.37 6.74
N PRO A 288 17.63 8.11 7.77
CA PRO A 288 18.63 9.17 7.59
C PRO A 288 20.06 8.66 7.32
N ILE A 289 20.38 7.44 7.73
CA ILE A 289 21.75 6.90 7.73
C ILE A 289 22.12 6.27 6.38
N LEU A 290 21.14 5.80 5.61
CA LEU A 290 21.38 4.97 4.41
C LEU A 290 21.24 5.71 3.07
N ALA A 291 20.62 6.90 3.07
CA ALA A 291 20.30 7.67 1.86
C ALA A 291 21.50 8.17 1.03
N PRO A 292 22.70 8.48 1.58
CA PRO A 292 23.78 9.06 0.77
C PRO A 292 24.65 8.06 -0.01
N ALA A 293 24.54 6.74 0.19
CA ALA A 293 25.67 5.84 -0.05
C ALA A 293 25.61 4.94 -1.30
N LEU A 294 24.48 4.76 -1.99
CA LEU A 294 24.33 3.65 -2.94
C LEU A 294 23.84 4.06 -4.33
N GLY A 295 24.71 3.87 -5.32
CA GLY A 295 24.39 3.96 -6.74
C GLY A 295 23.50 2.81 -7.24
N GLU A 296 22.80 3.06 -8.36
CA GLU A 296 21.63 2.31 -8.83
C GLU A 296 21.88 0.80 -9.11
N GLU A 297 23.06 0.41 -9.60
CA GLU A 297 23.30 -0.99 -10.02
C GLU A 297 23.70 -1.94 -8.89
N ARG A 298 24.23 -1.43 -7.77
CA ARG A 298 24.58 -2.24 -6.59
C ARG A 298 23.48 -2.27 -5.54
N LEU A 299 22.46 -1.43 -5.68
CA LEU A 299 21.42 -1.23 -4.68
C LEU A 299 20.59 -2.49 -4.44
N LEU A 300 20.24 -3.25 -5.49
CA LEU A 300 19.44 -4.46 -5.37
C LEU A 300 20.22 -5.57 -4.65
N SER A 301 21.47 -5.83 -5.06
CA SER A 301 22.32 -6.87 -4.48
C SER A 301 22.73 -6.55 -3.05
N VAL A 302 23.13 -5.29 -2.79
CA VAL A 302 23.45 -4.83 -1.44
C VAL A 302 22.20 -4.80 -0.56
N GLY A 303 21.05 -4.37 -1.07
CA GLY A 303 19.77 -4.40 -0.35
C GLY A 303 19.33 -5.82 0.02
N LEU A 304 19.41 -6.77 -0.90
CA LEU A 304 19.08 -8.17 -0.63
C LEU A 304 20.07 -8.80 0.38
N PHE A 305 21.36 -8.47 0.25
CA PHE A 305 22.40 -8.93 1.18
C PHE A 305 22.19 -8.36 2.59
N PHE A 306 21.94 -7.05 2.71
CA PHE A 306 21.63 -6.41 3.99
C PHE A 306 20.30 -6.91 4.56
N SER A 307 19.28 -7.16 3.75
CA SER A 307 18.01 -7.77 4.20
C SER A 307 18.23 -9.18 4.74
N SER A 308 19.07 -9.98 4.07
CA SER A 308 19.42 -11.33 4.52
C SER A 308 20.26 -11.30 5.80
N ALA A 309 21.25 -10.40 5.87
CA ALA A 309 22.08 -10.20 7.06
C ALA A 309 21.23 -9.70 8.24
N HIS A 310 20.32 -8.76 8.00
CA HIS A 310 19.37 -8.24 8.98
C HIS A 310 18.48 -9.36 9.56
N MET A 311 17.93 -10.23 8.70
CA MET A 311 17.15 -11.39 9.13
C MET A 311 17.96 -12.37 9.99
N ILE A 312 19.22 -12.62 9.62
CA ILE A 312 20.13 -13.47 10.40
C ILE A 312 20.47 -12.82 11.74
N PHE A 313 20.78 -11.51 11.76
CA PHE A 313 21.04 -10.78 13.00
C PHE A 313 19.81 -10.77 13.91
N TYR A 314 18.60 -10.59 13.38
CA TYR A 314 17.35 -10.69 14.14
C TYR A 314 17.12 -12.10 14.70
N SER A 315 17.48 -13.14 13.96
CA SER A 315 17.39 -14.53 14.41
C SER A 315 18.39 -14.83 15.54
N ILE A 316 19.55 -14.16 15.54
CA ILE A 316 20.60 -14.31 16.56
C ILE A 316 20.39 -13.35 17.75
N ALA A 317 19.59 -12.28 17.58
CA ALA A 317 19.37 -11.24 18.58
C ALA A 317 18.62 -11.79 19.81
N TRP A 318 19.38 -12.29 20.77
CA TRP A 318 18.88 -12.70 22.07
C TRP A 318 18.60 -11.48 22.96
N SER A 319 17.59 -11.59 23.84
CA SER A 319 17.04 -10.51 24.69
C SER A 319 18.05 -9.73 25.57
N PHE A 320 19.29 -10.22 25.70
CA PHE A 320 20.34 -9.57 26.49
C PHE A 320 20.87 -8.29 25.84
N TRP A 321 21.01 -8.27 24.51
CA TRP A 321 21.66 -7.16 23.80
C TRP A 321 20.81 -5.88 23.73
N VAL A 322 19.49 -6.03 23.59
CA VAL A 322 18.55 -4.89 23.49
C VAL A 322 18.36 -4.16 24.83
N ASN A 323 18.48 -4.88 25.96
CA ASN A 323 18.37 -4.27 27.30
C ASN A 323 19.57 -3.38 27.66
N ILE A 324 20.76 -3.64 27.10
CA ILE A 324 21.98 -2.86 27.41
C ILE A 324 21.88 -1.43 26.86
N GLU A 325 21.27 -1.27 25.69
CA GLU A 325 21.18 0.03 25.00
C GLU A 325 20.08 0.94 25.60
N LEU A 326 19.00 0.35 26.13
CA LEU A 326 17.96 1.10 26.85
C LEU A 326 18.39 1.49 28.27
N ASN A 327 19.21 0.68 28.94
CA ASN A 327 19.69 1.01 30.29
C ASN A 327 20.78 2.11 30.31
N GLN A 328 21.36 2.44 29.15
CA GLN A 328 22.20 3.65 29.02
C GLN A 328 21.39 4.93 28.79
N ARG A 329 20.19 4.86 28.21
CA ARG A 329 19.30 6.04 28.04
C ARG A 329 18.50 6.42 29.28
N SER A 330 18.39 5.56 30.31
CA SER A 330 17.75 5.94 31.58
C SER A 330 18.68 6.67 32.56
N LYS A 331 19.95 6.87 32.18
CA LYS A 331 20.98 7.56 32.98
C LYS A 331 21.36 8.95 32.45
N PHE A 332 20.63 9.48 31.48
CA PHE A 332 20.75 10.87 31.02
C PHE A 332 19.38 11.53 30.96
#